data_AF-A0A934Z0B1-F1
#
_entry.id   AF-A0A934Z0B1-F1
#
_cell.length_a   1.000
_cell.length_b   1.000
_cell.length_c   1.000
_cell.angle_alpha   90.00
_cell.angle_beta   90.00
_cell.angle_gamma   90.00
#
_symmetry.space_group_name_H-M   'P 1'
#
loop_
_entity.id
_entity.type
_entity.pdbx_description
1 polymer ?
#
loop_
_entity_poly.entity_id
_entity_poly.type
_entity_poly.pdbx_seq_one_letter_code
_entity_poly.pdbx_strand_id
1 'polypeptide(L)' 'MVRNISGFAVFAFLALMAFKLLTAVFGALIGLVLTILWWGFVGFVIYTILKMVSPSTAQKVRETIRGNSAPTA' A
#
# COMPACT_ATOMS: atom_id res chain seq x y z
N MET A 1 23.48 -14.57 41.35
CA MET A 1 23.24 -14.93 39.94
C MET A 1 21.91 -14.41 39.39
N VAL A 2 20.80 -14.47 40.13
CA VAL A 2 19.50 -13.88 39.73
C VAL A 2 19.58 -12.40 39.35
N ARG A 3 20.41 -11.61 40.05
CA ARG A 3 20.64 -10.18 39.76
C ARG A 3 21.30 -9.89 38.40
N ASN A 4 22.08 -10.83 37.86
CA ASN A 4 22.66 -10.69 36.51
C ASN A 4 21.66 -11.17 35.43
N ILE A 5 20.86 -12.20 35.73
CA ILE A 5 19.80 -12.69 34.83
C ILE A 5 18.71 -11.62 34.64
N SER A 6 18.35 -10.91 35.71
CA SER A 6 17.33 -9.85 35.66
C SER A 6 17.81 -8.63 34.87
N GLY A 7 19.09 -8.25 34.99
CA GLY A 7 19.68 -7.18 34.20
C GLY A 7 19.71 -7.51 32.70
N PHE A 8 20.08 -8.75 32.35
CA PHE A 8 20.06 -9.23 30.97
C PHE A 8 18.63 -9.31 30.41
N ALA A 9 17.66 -9.74 31.21
CA ALA A 9 16.25 -9.82 30.80
C ALA A 9 15.66 -8.44 30.46
N VAL A 10 15.96 -7.40 31.25
CA VAL A 10 15.50 -6.04 30.97
C VAL A 10 16.17 -5.48 29.71
N PHE A 11 17.48 -5.72 29.53
CA PHE A 11 18.19 -5.29 28.33
C PHE A 11 17.67 -5.99 27.07
N ALA A 12 17.43 -7.31 27.15
CA ALA A 12 16.85 -8.08 26.07
C ALA A 12 15.43 -7.58 25.74
N PHE A 13 14.63 -7.25 26.75
CA PHE A 13 13.30 -6.68 26.54
C PHE A 13 13.36 -5.32 25.84
N LEU A 14 14.27 -4.44 26.25
CA LEU A 14 14.49 -3.14 25.60
C LEU A 14 14.98 -3.31 24.16
N ALA A 15 15.90 -4.24 23.90
CA ALA A 15 16.40 -4.54 22.56
C ALA A 15 15.29 -5.08 21.65
N LEU A 16 14.44 -5.99 22.16
CA LEU A 16 13.28 -6.50 21.44
C LEU A 16 12.25 -5.39 21.17
N MET A 17 12.04 -4.49 22.12
CA MET A 17 11.13 -3.36 21.95
C MET A 17 11.64 -2.39 20.87
N ALA A 18 12.94 -2.07 20.89
CA ALA A 18 13.58 -1.26 19.86
C ALA A 18 13.51 -1.92 18.47
N PHE A 19 13.75 -3.24 18.40
CA PHE A 19 13.66 -4.00 17.15
C PHE A 19 12.23 -4.05 16.61
N LYS A 20 11.23 -4.25 17.48
CA LYS A 20 9.80 -4.16 17.10
C LYS A 20 9.46 -2.77 16.58
N LEU A 21 10.01 -1.71 17.15
CA LEU A 21 9.77 -0.33 16.69
C LEU A 21 10.32 -0.13 15.26
N LEU A 22 11.57 -0.57 15.02
CA LEU A 22 12.17 -0.54 13.69
C LEU A 22 11.32 -1.32 12.67
N THR A 23 10.94 -2.53 13.03
CA THR A 23 10.16 -3.42 12.17
C THR A 23 8.76 -2.86 11.91
N ALA A 24 8.15 -2.20 12.90
CA ALA A 24 6.86 -1.54 12.75
C ALA A 24 6.92 -0.35 11.79
N VAL A 25 7.98 0.46 11.83
CA VAL A 25 8.15 1.60 10.89
C VAL A 25 8.36 1.10 9.46
N PHE A 26 9.23 0.11 9.26
CA PHE A 26 9.42 -0.51 7.96
C PHE A 26 8.15 -1.21 7.46
N GLY A 27 7.46 -1.93 8.35
CA GLY A 27 6.20 -2.59 8.06
C GLY A 27 5.09 -1.61 7.70
N ALA A 28 5.04 -0.44 8.36
CA ALA A 28 4.09 0.62 8.05
C ALA A 28 4.35 1.24 6.67
N LEU A 29 5.61 1.50 6.32
CA LEU A 29 5.98 1.97 4.98
C LEU A 29 5.58 0.97 3.89
N ILE A 30 5.95 -0.30 4.07
CA ILE A 30 5.61 -1.38 3.12
C ILE A 30 4.09 -1.55 3.05
N GLY A 31 3.41 -1.54 4.20
CA GLY A 31 1.95 -1.62 4.29
C GLY A 31 1.26 -0.48 3.57
N LEU A 32 1.78 0.75 3.69
CA LEU A 32 1.26 1.92 2.98
C LEU A 32 1.42 1.75 1.47
N VAL A 33 2.60 1.34 0.99
CA VAL A 33 2.83 1.05 -0.43
C VAL A 33 1.89 -0.04 -0.93
N LEU A 34 1.71 -1.13 -0.18
CA LEU A 34 0.78 -2.21 -0.52
C LEU A 34 -0.67 -1.73 -0.53
N THR A 35 -1.06 -0.82 0.37
CA THR A 35 -2.43 -0.29 0.44
C THR A 35 -2.72 0.60 -0.78
N ILE A 36 -1.77 1.46 -1.16
CA ILE A 36 -1.87 2.28 -2.38
C ILE A 36 -1.90 1.36 -3.61
N LEU A 37 -1.02 0.37 -3.66
CA LEU A 37 -0.95 -0.58 -4.76
C LEU A 37 -2.25 -1.39 -4.87
N TRP A 38 -2.86 -1.78 -3.75
CA TRP A 38 -4.14 -2.45 -3.70
C TRP A 38 -5.27 -1.56 -4.24
N TRP A 39 -5.34 -0.30 -3.81
CA TRP A 39 -6.33 0.65 -4.33
C TRP A 39 -6.16 0.90 -5.83
N GLY A 40 -4.91 1.05 -6.30
CA GLY A 40 -4.60 1.16 -7.73
C GLY A 40 -4.94 -0.12 -8.49
N PHE A 41 -4.66 -1.29 -7.90
CA PHE A 41 -4.97 -2.60 -8.48
C PHE A 41 -6.48 -2.81 -8.59
N VAL A 42 -7.26 -2.43 -7.59
CA VAL A 42 -8.74 -2.48 -7.66
C VAL A 42 -9.24 -1.59 -8.80
N GLY A 43 -8.71 -0.38 -8.95
CA GLY A 43 -9.03 0.49 -10.10
C GLY A 43 -8.65 -0.14 -11.45
N PHE A 44 -7.49 -0.81 -11.52
CA PHE A 44 -7.04 -1.53 -12.71
C PHE A 44 -7.91 -2.75 -13.04
N VAL A 45 -8.31 -3.53 -12.02
CA VAL A 45 -9.21 -4.68 -12.16
C VAL A 45 -10.58 -4.22 -12.64
N ILE A 46 -11.13 -3.15 -12.06
CA ILE A 46 -12.40 -2.55 -12.52
C ILE A 46 -12.29 -2.09 -13.98
N TYR A 47 -11.20 -1.39 -14.35
CA TYR A 47 -10.97 -0.98 -15.74
C TYR A 47 -10.84 -2.18 -16.68
N THR A 48 -10.15 -3.24 -16.25
CA THR A 48 -9.95 -4.47 -17.03
C THR A 48 -11.28 -5.20 -17.23
N ILE A 49 -12.11 -5.30 -16.18
CA ILE A 49 -13.45 -5.88 -16.27
C ILE A 49 -14.34 -5.03 -17.18
N LEU A 50 -14.34 -3.70 -17.02
CA LEU A 50 -15.09 -2.80 -17.91
C LEU A 50 -14.67 -2.97 -19.37
N LYS A 51 -13.36 -3.08 -19.63
CA LYS A 51 -12.78 -3.28 -20.96
C LYS A 51 -13.15 -4.64 -21.55
N MET A 52 -13.25 -5.68 -20.72
CA MET A 52 -13.56 -7.04 -21.13
C MET A 52 -15.06 -7.25 -21.38
N VAL A 53 -15.94 -6.57 -20.62
CA VAL A 53 -17.40 -6.64 -20.78
C VAL A 53 -17.92 -5.63 -21.80
N SER A 54 -17.27 -4.46 -21.95
CA SER A 54 -17.71 -3.39 -22.84
C SER A 54 -16.52 -2.58 -23.40
N PRO A 55 -16.01 -2.91 -24.60
CA PRO A 55 -14.89 -2.17 -25.21
C PRO A 55 -15.21 -0.68 -25.45
N SER A 56 -16.49 -0.33 -25.60
CA SER A 56 -16.98 1.05 -25.76
C SER A 56 -16.83 1.91 -24.49
N THR A 57 -16.90 1.32 -23.29
CA THR A 57 -16.75 2.07 -22.03
C THR A 57 -15.29 2.32 -21.68
N ALA A 58 -14.38 1.41 -22.06
CA ALA A 58 -12.94 1.63 -21.92
C ALA A 58 -12.43 2.81 -22.78
N GLN A 59 -13.05 3.05 -23.94
CA GLN A 59 -12.75 4.20 -24.78
C GLN A 59 -13.15 5.51 -24.10
N LYS A 60 -14.37 5.59 -23.53
CA LYS A 60 -14.85 6.76 -22.79
C LYS A 60 -14.04 7.05 -21.53
N VAL A 61 -13.68 6.04 -20.74
CA VAL A 61 -12.81 6.22 -19.56
C VAL A 61 -11.43 6.72 -19.96
N ARG A 62 -10.87 6.22 -21.08
CA ARG A 62 -9.59 6.69 -21.61
C ARG A 62 -9.66 8.13 -22.13
N GLU A 63 -10.80 8.54 -22.70
CA GLU A 63 -11.05 9.92 -23.16
C GLU A 63 -11.22 10.89 -21.99
N THR A 64 -11.97 10.51 -20.95
CA THR A 64 -12.17 11.31 -19.73
C THR A 64 -10.87 11.46 -18.94
N ILE A 65 -10.06 10.40 -18.81
CA ILE A 65 -8.78 10.45 -18.09
C ILE A 65 -7.69 11.18 -18.89
N ARG A 66 -7.68 11.08 -20.23
CA ARG A 66 -6.74 11.85 -21.07
C ARG A 66 -7.03 13.35 -21.10
N GLY A 67 -8.15 13.82 -20.53
CA GLY A 67 -8.49 15.23 -20.52
C GLY A 67 -8.72 15.82 -21.91
N ASN A 68 -9.05 15.00 -22.91
CA ASN A 68 -9.30 15.48 -24.27
C ASN A 68 -10.75 15.93 -24.49
N SER A 69 -11.51 16.13 -23.41
CA SER A 69 -12.66 17.03 -23.40
C SER A 69 -12.18 18.49 -23.40
N ALA A 70 -11.31 18.84 -24.35
CA ALA A 70 -11.22 20.23 -24.79
C ALA A 70 -12.46 20.45 -25.67
N PRO A 71 -13.42 21.27 -25.23
CA PRO A 71 -14.62 21.56 -26.01
C PRO A 71 -14.18 22.23 -27.30
N THR A 72 -14.39 21.56 -28.42
CA THR A 72 -14.19 22.13 -29.75
C THR A 72 -15.53 22.17 -30.46
N ALA A 73 -16.02 23.40 -30.60
CA ALA A 73 -17.14 23.89 -31.41
C ALA A 73 -18.56 23.49 -30.97
#